data_AF-T0ZT42-F1
#
_entry.id   AF-T0ZT42-F1
#
_cell.length_a   1.000
_cell.length_b   1.000
_cell.length_c   1.000
_cell.angle_alpha   90.00
_cell.angle_beta   90.00
_cell.angle_gamma   90.00
#
_symmetry.space_group_name_H-M   'P 1'
#
loop_
_entity.id
_entity.type
_entity.pdbx_description
1 polymer ?
#
loop_
_entity_poly.entity_id
_entity_poly.type
_entity_poly.pdbx_seq_one_letter_code
_entity_poly.pdbx_strand_id
1 'polypeptide(L)'
;MKWQFAKAGRGGLTSAEHSTGTDRIGEVVNRLDWGDEEVVVNLQGDEPLMPATLVEQCATLLEHRTELTMATLGIPLHTREDFENPNIVKVVVDCQGRALYFSRAQIPWPRDGGVGYGPGGASRVRGALRHIGLYAYRVAAIKRLAQEPPCELEEIERLEQLRALWIG
;
A
#
# COMPACT_ATOMS: atom_id res chain seq x y z
N MET A 1 12.21 7.45 14.39
CA MET A 1 12.27 8.76 13.70
C MET A 1 10.84 9.12 13.26
N LYS A 2 10.51 10.42 13.23
CA LYS A 2 9.18 11.06 13.41
C LYS A 2 8.04 10.56 12.49
N TRP A 3 6.83 10.46 13.04
CA TRP A 3 5.56 10.17 12.34
C TRP A 3 4.64 11.41 12.34
N GLN A 4 3.90 11.63 11.26
CA GLN A 4 2.88 12.68 11.13
C GLN A 4 1.64 12.09 10.45
N PHE A 5 0.52 12.00 11.17
CA PHE A 5 -0.79 11.61 10.62
C PHE A 5 -1.69 12.86 10.48
N ALA A 6 -2.50 12.91 9.41
CA ALA A 6 -3.33 14.05 9.06
C ALA A 6 -4.82 13.82 9.38
N LYS A 7 -5.21 14.22 10.60
CA LYS A 7 -6.32 15.14 10.89
C LYS A 7 -5.83 15.98 12.07
N ALA A 8 -5.31 17.18 11.77
CA ALA A 8 -4.71 18.12 12.73
C ALA A 8 -3.55 17.57 13.61
N GLY A 9 -2.32 17.60 13.08
CA GLY A 9 -1.09 18.00 13.79
C GLY A 9 -0.85 17.54 15.24
N ARG A 10 -1.27 16.34 15.65
CA ARG A 10 -0.93 15.78 16.96
C ARG A 10 0.18 14.74 16.80
N GLY A 11 1.37 15.07 17.29
CA GLY A 11 2.46 14.11 17.42
C GLY A 11 2.27 13.25 18.67
N GLY A 12 2.55 11.95 18.56
CA GLY A 12 2.54 11.05 19.69
C GLY A 12 3.65 10.02 19.55
N LEU A 13 4.30 9.67 20.66
CA LEU A 13 5.20 8.53 20.68
C LEU A 13 4.37 7.24 20.60
N THR A 14 4.89 6.26 19.87
CA THR A 14 4.41 4.87 19.84
C THR A 14 5.45 3.99 20.51
N SER A 15 5.06 2.82 20.98
CA SER A 15 5.96 1.84 21.60
C SER A 15 7.14 1.51 20.68
N ALA A 16 8.30 1.30 21.30
CA ALA A 16 9.52 0.85 20.62
C ALA A 16 9.47 -0.65 20.26
N GLU A 17 8.52 -1.40 20.80
CA GLU A 17 8.34 -2.84 20.56
C GLU A 17 7.62 -3.14 19.24
N HIS A 18 7.01 -2.13 18.61
CA HIS A 18 6.34 -2.31 17.33
C HIS A 18 7.34 -2.53 16.20
N SER A 19 7.17 -3.66 15.51
CA SER A 19 8.07 -4.10 14.44
C SER A 19 7.74 -3.50 13.09
N THR A 20 6.49 -3.03 12.91
CA THR A 20 5.94 -2.63 11.61
C THR A 20 5.38 -1.20 11.60
N GLY A 21 5.14 -0.66 10.40
CA GLY A 21 4.38 0.60 10.25
C GLY A 21 2.94 0.44 10.73
N THR A 22 2.30 -0.67 10.36
CA THR A 22 0.90 -0.95 10.63
C THR A 22 0.60 -1.08 12.13
N ASP A 23 1.48 -1.74 12.91
CA ASP A 23 1.28 -1.89 14.37
C ASP A 23 1.27 -0.54 15.09
N ARG A 24 2.15 0.38 14.68
CA ARG A 24 2.23 1.73 15.24
C ARG A 24 0.95 2.52 14.97
N ILE A 25 0.34 2.32 13.81
CA ILE A 25 -0.95 2.94 13.47
C ILE A 25 -2.05 2.35 14.34
N GLY A 26 -2.05 1.03 14.55
CA GLY A 26 -2.97 0.36 15.47
C GLY A 26 -2.93 0.96 16.86
N GLU A 27 -1.73 1.22 17.41
CA GLU A 27 -1.58 1.90 18.70
C GLU A 27 -2.21 3.31 18.69
N VAL A 28 -1.89 4.12 17.67
CA VAL A 28 -2.41 5.49 17.54
C VAL A 28 -3.93 5.52 17.45
N VAL A 29 -4.50 4.65 16.61
CA VAL A 29 -5.94 4.54 16.39
C VAL A 29 -6.67 4.13 17.67
N ASN A 30 -6.14 3.14 18.39
CA ASN A 30 -6.72 2.70 19.67
C ASN A 30 -6.64 3.79 20.74
N ARG A 31 -5.53 4.55 20.78
CA ARG A 31 -5.35 5.64 21.76
C ARG A 31 -6.26 6.84 21.49
N LEU A 32 -6.54 7.13 20.21
CA LEU A 32 -7.34 8.29 19.80
C LEU A 32 -8.83 7.98 19.71
N ASP A 33 -9.24 6.73 19.92
CA ASP A 33 -10.62 6.25 19.91
C ASP A 33 -11.38 6.65 18.63
N TRP A 34 -10.72 6.49 17.48
CA TRP A 34 -11.34 6.77 16.19
C TRP A 34 -12.38 5.72 15.82
N GLY A 35 -13.45 6.17 15.16
CA GLY A 35 -14.53 5.31 14.71
C GLY A 35 -14.10 4.36 13.60
N ASP A 36 -14.71 3.19 13.53
CA ASP A 36 -14.32 2.10 12.61
C ASP A 36 -14.35 2.47 11.12
N GLU A 37 -15.21 3.42 10.75
CA GLU A 37 -15.36 3.94 9.39
C GLU A 37 -14.45 5.14 9.06
N GLU A 38 -13.68 5.64 10.04
CA GLU A 38 -12.73 6.72 9.77
C GLU A 38 -11.61 6.26 8.86
N VAL A 39 -11.25 7.12 7.90
CA VAL A 39 -10.16 6.88 6.96
C VAL A 39 -8.87 7.48 7.49
N VAL A 40 -7.83 6.66 7.56
CA VAL A 40 -6.47 7.04 7.95
C VAL A 40 -5.55 6.86 6.76
N VAL A 41 -4.81 7.90 6.41
CA VAL A 41 -3.74 7.81 5.40
C VAL A 41 -2.39 7.67 6.10
N ASN A 42 -1.69 6.60 5.79
CA ASN A 42 -0.34 6.31 6.25
C ASN A 42 0.69 6.85 5.24
N LEU A 43 1.37 7.93 5.61
CA LEU A 43 2.51 8.48 4.89
C LEU A 43 3.79 8.16 5.66
N GLN A 44 4.73 7.47 5.01
CA GLN A 44 6.02 7.14 5.62
C GLN A 44 6.88 8.40 5.78
N GLY A 45 7.59 8.51 6.92
CA GLY A 45 8.38 9.70 7.26
C GLY A 45 9.67 9.87 6.46
N ASP A 46 10.06 8.87 5.68
CA ASP A 46 11.20 8.87 4.75
C ASP A 46 10.84 9.32 3.33
N GLU A 47 9.57 9.67 3.08
CA GLU A 47 9.07 10.23 1.81
C GLU A 47 8.68 11.72 1.97
N PRO A 48 9.63 12.63 2.31
CA PRO A 48 9.31 14.03 2.63
C PRO A 48 8.81 14.85 1.42
N LEU A 49 9.01 14.34 0.20
CA LEU A 49 8.60 14.98 -1.04
C LEU A 49 7.33 14.35 -1.65
N MET A 50 6.61 13.52 -0.89
CA MET A 50 5.35 12.95 -1.36
C MET A 50 4.36 14.07 -1.71
N PRO A 51 3.88 14.13 -2.97
CA PRO A 51 2.91 15.14 -3.37
C PRO A 51 1.61 15.00 -2.56
N ALA A 52 1.12 16.12 -2.01
CA ALA A 52 -0.15 16.14 -1.27
C ALA A 52 -1.32 15.60 -2.12
N THR A 53 -1.28 15.83 -3.44
CA THR A 53 -2.26 15.30 -4.38
C THR A 53 -2.33 13.76 -4.38
N LEU A 54 -1.22 13.05 -4.16
CA LEU A 54 -1.24 11.58 -4.06
C LEU A 54 -1.87 11.13 -2.73
N VAL A 55 -1.61 11.85 -1.64
CA VAL A 55 -2.22 11.61 -0.32
C VAL A 55 -3.74 11.76 -0.41
N GLU A 56 -4.20 12.85 -1.01
CA GLU A 56 -5.62 13.12 -1.26
C GLU A 56 -6.26 12.07 -2.19
N GLN A 57 -5.58 11.71 -3.28
CA GLN A 57 -6.05 10.66 -4.18
C GLN A 57 -6.20 9.32 -3.47
N CYS A 58 -5.24 8.94 -2.63
CA CYS A 58 -5.29 7.70 -1.89
C CYS A 58 -6.46 7.68 -0.90
N ALA A 59 -6.71 8.78 -0.18
CA ALA A 59 -7.88 8.92 0.71
C ALA A 59 -9.20 8.76 -0.06
N THR A 60 -9.31 9.46 -1.20
CA THR A 60 -10.52 9.52 -2.03
C THR A 60 -10.94 8.14 -2.56
N LEU A 61 -9.99 7.21 -2.74
CA LEU A 61 -10.30 5.84 -3.17
C LEU A 61 -11.24 5.12 -2.20
N LEU A 62 -11.10 5.34 -0.89
CA LEU A 62 -11.98 4.73 0.12
C LEU A 62 -13.27 5.52 0.34
N GLU A 63 -13.28 6.82 0.07
CA GLU A 63 -14.50 7.63 0.15
C GLU A 63 -15.53 7.22 -0.91
N HIS A 64 -15.08 6.84 -2.11
CA HIS A 64 -15.95 6.45 -3.21
C HIS A 64 -16.25 4.95 -3.31
N ARG A 65 -15.56 4.11 -2.52
CA ARG A 65 -15.71 2.66 -2.54
C ARG A 65 -15.85 2.12 -1.13
N THR A 66 -17.08 2.13 -0.64
CA THR A 66 -17.42 1.71 0.72
C THR A 66 -17.19 0.23 0.96
N GLU A 67 -17.15 -0.58 -0.11
CA GLU A 67 -16.82 -2.00 -0.05
C GLU A 67 -15.34 -2.27 0.21
N LEU A 68 -14.47 -1.28 0.06
CA LEU A 68 -13.04 -1.40 0.29
C LEU A 68 -12.67 -0.90 1.70
N THR A 69 -11.76 -1.62 2.34
CA THR A 69 -11.24 -1.30 3.68
C THR A 69 -9.81 -0.76 3.65
N MET A 70 -9.12 -0.95 2.53
CA MET A 70 -7.73 -0.55 2.32
C MET A 70 -7.52 -0.16 0.86
N ALA A 71 -6.73 0.89 0.62
CA ALA A 71 -6.36 1.36 -0.70
C ALA A 71 -4.88 1.77 -0.75
N THR A 72 -4.30 1.68 -1.94
CA THR A 72 -2.92 2.13 -2.24
C THR A 72 -2.86 2.61 -3.68
N LEU A 73 -1.71 3.16 -4.08
CA LEU A 73 -1.46 3.64 -5.43
C LEU A 73 -0.42 2.80 -6.15
N GLY A 74 -0.56 2.71 -7.47
CA GLY A 74 0.42 2.12 -8.36
C GLY A 74 0.63 3.00 -9.58
N ILE A 75 1.88 3.12 -10.03
CA ILE A 75 2.25 3.87 -11.22
C ILE A 75 2.82 2.95 -12.29
N PRO A 76 2.61 3.23 -13.59
CA PRO A 76 3.24 2.46 -14.66
C PRO A 76 4.77 2.43 -14.53
N LEU A 77 5.35 1.25 -14.74
CA LEU A 77 6.79 1.11 -14.96
C LEU A 77 7.12 1.39 -16.42
N HIS A 78 8.21 2.13 -16.62
CA HIS A 78 8.64 2.59 -17.94
C HIS A 78 9.97 2.00 -18.40
N THR A 79 10.75 1.43 -17.48
CA THR A 79 12.06 0.88 -17.80
C THR A 79 12.15 -0.59 -17.40
N ARG A 80 12.95 -1.33 -18.15
CA ARG A 80 13.31 -2.71 -17.81
C ARG A 80 14.10 -2.77 -16.50
N GLU A 81 15.01 -1.82 -16.30
CA GLU A 81 15.81 -1.72 -15.07
C GLU A 81 14.92 -1.62 -13.83
N ASP A 82 13.91 -0.74 -13.84
CA ASP A 82 12.99 -0.60 -12.72
C ASP A 82 12.13 -1.86 -12.50
N PHE A 83 11.75 -2.54 -13.58
CA PHE A 83 10.98 -3.78 -13.51
C PHE A 83 11.79 -4.93 -12.89
N GLU A 84 13.06 -5.04 -13.28
CA GLU A 84 13.99 -6.06 -12.78
C GLU A 84 14.52 -5.74 -11.36
N ASN A 85 14.41 -4.50 -10.89
CA ASN A 85 14.90 -4.07 -9.58
C ASN A 85 14.04 -4.65 -8.43
N PRO A 86 14.61 -5.49 -7.53
CA PRO A 86 13.87 -6.08 -6.41
C PRO A 86 13.54 -5.10 -5.27
N ASN A 87 14.16 -3.91 -5.28
CA ASN A 87 13.81 -2.83 -4.36
C ASN A 87 12.54 -2.10 -4.81
N ILE A 88 12.14 -2.27 -6.07
CA ILE A 88 10.88 -1.74 -6.61
C ILE A 88 9.84 -2.86 -6.51
N VAL A 89 8.84 -2.63 -5.67
CA VAL A 89 7.71 -3.56 -5.50
C VAL A 89 6.78 -3.43 -6.69
N LYS A 90 6.48 -4.57 -7.33
CA LYS A 90 5.51 -4.66 -8.41
C LYS A 90 4.13 -5.03 -7.85
N VAL A 91 3.08 -4.54 -8.50
CA VAL A 91 1.69 -4.89 -8.20
C VAL A 91 0.95 -5.31 -9.47
N VAL A 92 0.17 -6.39 -9.36
CA VAL A 92 -0.78 -6.80 -10.40
C VAL A 92 -2.19 -6.56 -9.90
N VAL A 93 -3.07 -6.11 -10.79
CA VAL A 93 -4.45 -5.73 -10.46
C VAL A 93 -5.45 -6.44 -11.37
N ASP A 94 -6.68 -6.61 -10.89
CA ASP A 94 -7.80 -7.11 -11.70
C ASP A 94 -8.39 -6.03 -12.62
N CYS A 95 -9.44 -6.38 -13.36
CA CYS A 95 -10.11 -5.45 -14.27
C CYS A 95 -10.82 -4.28 -13.57
N GLN A 96 -11.06 -4.37 -12.26
CA GLN A 96 -11.64 -3.32 -11.42
C GLN A 96 -10.59 -2.46 -10.71
N GLY A 97 -9.32 -2.80 -10.86
CA GLY A 97 -8.19 -2.12 -10.22
C GLY A 97 -7.88 -2.60 -8.81
N ARG A 98 -8.45 -3.73 -8.36
CA ARG A 98 -8.12 -4.33 -7.05
C ARG A 98 -6.80 -5.07 -7.16
N ALA A 99 -5.93 -4.90 -6.16
CA ALA A 99 -4.67 -5.62 -6.09
C ALA A 99 -4.93 -7.13 -5.98
N LEU A 100 -4.30 -7.89 -6.88
CA LEU A 100 -4.29 -9.35 -6.84
C LEU A 100 -3.07 -9.86 -6.07
N TYR A 101 -1.92 -9.23 -6.28
CA TYR A 101 -0.68 -9.60 -5.60
C TYR A 101 0.38 -8.50 -5.67
N PHE A 102 1.28 -8.48 -4.68
CA PHE A 102 2.47 -7.63 -4.63
C PHE A 102 3.71 -8.51 -4.57
N SER A 103 4.78 -8.13 -5.27
CA SER A 103 6.02 -8.92 -5.24
C SER A 103 7.24 -8.07 -5.58
N ARG A 104 8.39 -8.48 -5.05
CA ARG A 104 9.70 -8.01 -5.53
C ARG A 104 10.10 -8.69 -6.84
N ALA A 105 9.48 -9.82 -7.17
CA ALA A 105 9.67 -10.52 -8.44
C ALA A 105 9.00 -9.78 -9.62
N GLN A 106 9.39 -10.17 -10.83
CA GLN A 106 8.92 -9.59 -12.08
C GLN A 106 7.49 -10.05 -12.39
N ILE A 107 6.50 -9.27 -11.96
CA ILE A 107 5.09 -9.54 -12.21
C ILE A 107 4.41 -8.36 -12.94
N PRO A 108 3.57 -8.62 -13.96
CA PRO A 108 3.30 -9.94 -14.55
C PRO A 108 4.49 -10.46 -15.38
N TRP A 109 4.73 -11.78 -15.39
CA TRP A 109 5.80 -12.39 -16.18
C TRP A 109 5.44 -12.43 -17.67
N PRO A 110 6.23 -11.81 -18.57
CA PRO A 110 5.92 -11.77 -20.00
C PRO A 110 6.41 -13.04 -20.72
N ARG A 111 5.62 -14.13 -20.72
CA ARG A 111 5.99 -15.43 -21.31
C ARG A 111 6.60 -15.33 -22.71
N ASP A 112 5.95 -14.56 -23.60
CA ASP A 112 6.31 -14.47 -25.02
C ASP A 112 7.27 -13.30 -25.31
N GLY A 113 7.80 -12.64 -24.26
CA GLY A 113 8.62 -11.44 -24.36
C GLY A 113 7.79 -10.16 -24.49
N GLY A 114 8.21 -9.10 -23.79
CA GLY A 114 7.56 -7.79 -23.82
C GLY A 114 6.69 -7.52 -22.59
N VAL A 115 7.24 -6.78 -21.63
CA VAL A 115 6.41 -5.98 -20.72
C VAL A 115 6.10 -4.72 -21.51
N GLY A 116 4.82 -4.37 -21.69
CA GLY A 116 4.45 -3.12 -22.35
C GLY A 116 4.98 -1.95 -21.52
N TYR A 117 6.16 -1.44 -21.86
CA TYR A 117 6.74 -0.26 -21.21
C TYR A 117 6.18 0.98 -21.90
N GLY A 118 5.41 1.78 -21.16
CA GLY A 118 4.97 3.10 -21.63
C GLY A 118 3.47 3.27 -21.85
N PRO A 119 2.98 4.52 -21.83
CA PRO A 119 1.61 4.86 -22.17
C PRO A 119 1.43 4.74 -23.69
N GLY A 120 0.75 3.69 -24.15
CA GLY A 120 0.38 3.52 -25.57
C GLY A 120 0.97 2.30 -26.28
N GLY A 121 1.75 1.44 -25.60
CA GLY A 121 2.10 0.12 -26.16
C GLY A 121 0.85 -0.77 -26.24
N ALA A 122 0.63 -1.42 -27.37
CA ALA A 122 -0.56 -2.19 -27.76
C ALA A 122 -0.85 -3.47 -26.90
N SER A 123 -0.58 -3.45 -25.60
CA SER A 123 -0.96 -4.51 -24.68
C SER A 123 -2.29 -4.18 -24.00
N ARG A 124 -3.25 -5.10 -24.09
CA ARG A 124 -4.55 -5.03 -23.39
C ARG A 124 -4.41 -5.18 -21.87
N VAL A 125 -3.21 -5.54 -21.39
CA VAL A 125 -2.88 -5.68 -19.98
C VAL A 125 -2.26 -4.37 -19.52
N ARG A 126 -2.78 -3.77 -18.44
CA ARG A 126 -2.05 -2.69 -17.74
C ARG A 126 -0.65 -3.23 -17.50
N GLY A 127 0.38 -2.60 -18.09
CA GLY A 127 1.76 -3.06 -17.97
C GLY A 127 2.19 -3.19 -16.50
N ALA A 128 3.44 -3.62 -16.25
CA ALA A 128 3.91 -3.72 -14.87
C ALA A 128 3.73 -2.39 -14.12
N LEU A 129 3.18 -2.46 -12.91
CA LEU A 129 2.96 -1.31 -12.05
C LEU A 129 3.96 -1.36 -10.91
N ARG A 130 4.57 -0.22 -10.60
CA ARG A 130 5.28 0.02 -9.35
C ARG A 130 4.27 0.39 -8.28
N HIS A 131 4.31 -0.32 -7.17
CA HIS A 131 3.57 0.05 -5.97
C HIS A 131 4.19 1.28 -5.28
N ILE A 132 3.35 2.18 -4.80
CA ILE A 132 3.74 3.32 -3.95
C ILE A 132 3.36 2.97 -2.52
N GLY A 133 4.32 3.06 -1.58
CA GLY A 133 4.13 2.78 -0.15
C GLY A 133 3.25 3.79 0.62
N LEU A 134 2.15 4.23 0.01
CA LEU A 134 1.17 5.17 0.54
C LEU A 134 -0.17 4.45 0.63
N TYR A 135 -0.72 4.37 1.84
CA TYR A 135 -1.92 3.59 2.08
C TYR A 135 -3.00 4.41 2.75
N ALA A 136 -4.25 4.21 2.31
CA ALA A 136 -5.43 4.61 3.05
C ALA A 136 -6.07 3.36 3.66
N TYR A 137 -6.54 3.47 4.90
CA TYR A 137 -7.23 2.40 5.60
C TYR A 137 -8.49 2.92 6.28
N ARG A 138 -9.51 2.08 6.36
CA ARG A 138 -10.51 2.21 7.42
C ARG A 138 -9.90 1.77 8.74
N VAL A 139 -10.26 2.44 9.83
CA VAL A 139 -9.83 2.09 11.18
C VAL A 139 -10.10 0.62 11.51
N ALA A 140 -11.26 0.08 11.10
CA ALA A 140 -11.57 -1.34 11.27
C ALA A 140 -10.51 -2.27 10.65
N ALA A 141 -9.99 -1.91 9.47
CA ALA A 141 -8.98 -2.68 8.77
C ALA A 141 -7.65 -2.67 9.52
N ILE A 142 -7.24 -1.51 10.06
CA ILE A 142 -6.03 -1.37 10.88
C ILE A 142 -6.14 -2.25 12.14
N LYS A 143 -7.28 -2.18 12.84
CA LYS A 143 -7.53 -2.97 14.05
C LYS A 143 -7.43 -4.48 13.75
N ARG A 144 -8.04 -4.92 12.65
CA ARG A 144 -7.97 -6.31 12.19
C ARG A 144 -6.54 -6.73 11.86
N LEU A 145 -5.81 -5.95 11.05
CA LEU A 145 -4.43 -6.27 10.67
C LEU A 145 -3.47 -6.36 11.86
N ALA A 146 -3.65 -5.50 12.86
CA ALA A 146 -2.83 -5.48 14.07
C ALA A 146 -3.07 -6.69 15.00
N GLN A 147 -4.19 -7.41 14.84
CA GLN A 147 -4.51 -8.60 15.61
C GLN A 147 -4.02 -9.90 14.96
N GLU A 148 -3.70 -9.83 13.66
CA GLU A 148 -3.28 -11.00 12.88
C GLU A 148 -1.75 -11.11 12.88
N PRO A 149 -1.18 -12.31 13.08
CA PRO A 149 0.27 -12.51 12.95
C PRO A 149 0.74 -12.26 11.51
N PRO A 150 2.03 -11.97 11.29
CA PRO A 150 2.61 -11.96 9.95
C PRO A 150 2.29 -13.25 9.19
N CYS A 151 1.90 -13.14 7.92
CA CYS A 151 1.68 -14.31 7.09
C CYS A 151 2.97 -14.75 6.39
N GLU A 152 3.02 -16.01 5.93
CA GLU A 152 4.22 -16.57 5.28
C GLU A 152 4.70 -15.72 4.10
N LEU A 153 3.77 -15.21 3.28
CA LEU A 153 4.12 -14.39 2.12
C LEU A 153 4.69 -13.03 2.52
N GLU A 154 4.18 -12.42 3.59
CA GLU A 154 4.74 -11.18 4.14
C GLU A 154 6.18 -11.40 4.61
N GLU A 155 6.48 -12.51 5.29
CA GLU A 155 7.81 -12.81 5.80
C GLU A 155 8.82 -13.08 4.67
N ILE A 156 8.39 -13.79 3.63
CA ILE A 156 9.23 -14.12 2.46
C ILE A 156 9.52 -12.86 1.64
N GLU A 157 8.48 -12.10 1.26
CA GLU A 157 8.62 -10.92 0.39
C GLU A 157 9.06 -9.67 1.15
N ARG A 158 8.95 -9.67 2.48
CA ARG A 158 9.13 -8.48 3.34
C ARG A 158 8.20 -7.35 2.89
N LEU A 159 6.90 -7.67 2.82
CA LEU A 159 5.82 -6.78 2.37
C LEU A 159 4.57 -6.91 3.26
N GLU A 160 4.41 -5.97 4.20
CA GLU A 160 3.32 -5.95 5.21
C GLU A 160 1.92 -6.07 4.59
N GLN A 161 1.70 -5.45 3.42
CA GLN A 161 0.39 -5.45 2.75
C GLN A 161 -0.06 -6.82 2.27
N LEU A 162 0.83 -7.81 2.19
CA LEU A 162 0.45 -9.19 1.85
C LEU A 162 -0.40 -9.84 2.94
N ARG A 163 -0.29 -9.38 4.20
CA ARG A 163 -1.18 -9.83 5.29
C ARG A 163 -2.63 -9.50 5.00
N ALA A 164 -2.90 -8.30 4.45
CA ALA A 164 -4.24 -7.87 4.09
C ALA A 164 -4.87 -8.75 3.00
N LEU A 165 -4.08 -9.16 2.00
CA LEU A 165 -4.56 -10.09 0.98
C LEU A 165 -4.75 -11.50 1.52
N TRP A 166 -3.92 -11.93 2.46
CA TRP A 166 -3.96 -13.28 3.04
C TRP A 166 -5.23 -13.53 3.85
N ILE A 167 -5.67 -12.54 4.63
CA ILE A 167 -6.85 -12.67 5.51
C ILE A 167 -8.19 -12.46 4.78
N GLY A 168 -8.16 -11.90 3.56
CA GLY A 168 -9.35 -11.52 2.78
C GLY A 168 -10.16 -10.38 3.39
#